data_AF-L1KX52-F1
#
_entry.id   AF-L1KX52-F1
#
_cell.length_a   1.000
_cell.length_b   1.000
_cell.length_c   1.000
_cell.angle_alpha   90.00
_cell.angle_beta   90.00
_cell.angle_gamma   90.00
#
_symmetry.space_group_name_H-M   'P 1'
#
loop_
_entity.id
_entity.type
_entity.pdbx_description
1 polymer ?
#
loop_
_entity_poly.entity_id
_entity_poly.type
_entity_poly.pdbx_seq_one_letter_code
_entity_poly.pdbx_strand_id
1 'polypeptide(L)'
;MSPQCDIVITDRSTPPLTDLQGYRIVPNECVYGVVEVKTTLDREKLLDACEKVRKAKKLAKTAYYPTPGFQRTRTAYGRTYPYTPTVGMIFAFDSIDLVTLGEHFIGWCKEREPEHRPDSIWVLGKGYYVWTNPATGFVNPTPEPGSGMIAMEPWHDEDVLLPLVLHLNQHFATAWMPPLRLFDYAGQHPLGVSKHLWTELPAPPTE
;
A
#
# COMPACT_ATOMS: atom_id res chain seq x y z
N MET A 1 -7.01 4.47 12.02
CA MET A 1 -7.77 3.47 11.26
C MET A 1 -8.04 4.01 9.87
N SER A 2 -7.82 3.23 8.82
CA SER A 2 -8.31 3.55 7.47
C SER A 2 -9.82 3.28 7.36
N PRO A 3 -10.49 3.73 6.29
CA PRO A 3 -11.76 3.13 5.88
C PRO A 3 -11.62 1.62 5.63
N GLN A 4 -12.75 0.92 5.53
CA GLN A 4 -12.78 -0.45 5.02
C GLN A 4 -12.13 -0.49 3.63
N CYS A 5 -11.21 -1.43 3.43
CA CYS A 5 -10.58 -1.73 2.15
C CYS A 5 -11.11 -3.06 1.65
N ASP A 6 -11.42 -3.16 0.36
CA ASP A 6 -11.95 -4.40 -0.23
C ASP A 6 -10.89 -5.50 -0.28
N ILE A 7 -9.66 -5.15 -0.68
CA ILE A 7 -8.53 -6.06 -0.70
C ILE A 7 -7.34 -5.40 -0.02
N VAL A 8 -6.69 -6.14 0.88
CA VAL A 8 -5.45 -5.72 1.54
C VAL A 8 -4.39 -6.80 1.30
N ILE A 9 -3.26 -6.38 0.73
CA ILE A 9 -2.08 -7.21 0.52
C ILE A 9 -1.17 -7.00 1.72
N THR A 10 -0.93 -8.06 2.48
CA THR A 10 -0.21 -8.00 3.76
C THR A 10 0.96 -8.97 3.79
N ASP A 11 1.88 -8.73 4.73
CA ASP A 11 2.93 -9.68 5.05
C ASP A 11 2.37 -11.01 5.55
N ARG A 12 3.00 -12.12 5.20
CA ARG A 12 2.52 -13.46 5.61
C ARG A 12 2.44 -13.61 7.12
N SER A 13 3.32 -12.96 7.87
CA SER A 13 3.36 -13.01 9.34
C SER A 13 2.45 -12.00 10.02
N THR A 14 1.57 -11.30 9.27
CA THR A 14 0.68 -10.26 9.81
C THR A 14 -0.25 -10.81 10.90
N PRO A 15 -0.10 -10.37 12.16
CA PRO A 15 -1.03 -10.75 13.21
C PRO A 15 -2.38 -10.04 12.99
N PRO A 16 -3.52 -10.71 13.15
CA PRO A 16 -4.79 -10.00 13.29
C PRO A 16 -4.78 -9.24 14.62
N LEU A 17 -5.04 -7.93 14.61
CA LEU A 17 -5.20 -7.14 15.84
C LEU A 17 -6.52 -7.45 16.54
N THR A 18 -7.57 -7.66 15.75
CA THR A 18 -8.87 -8.13 16.22
C THR A 18 -9.68 -8.66 15.03
N ASP A 19 -10.63 -9.55 15.31
CA ASP A 19 -11.72 -9.92 14.43
C ASP A 19 -13.00 -9.37 15.05
N LEU A 20 -13.52 -8.29 14.45
CA LEU A 20 -14.78 -7.67 14.88
C LEU A 20 -15.80 -7.93 13.79
N GLN A 21 -16.84 -8.72 14.07
CA GLN A 21 -18.00 -8.86 13.18
C GLN A 21 -17.65 -9.25 11.72
N GLY A 22 -16.62 -10.06 11.51
CA GLY A 22 -16.17 -10.48 10.17
C GLY A 22 -15.19 -9.50 9.50
N TYR A 23 -14.75 -8.46 10.21
CA TYR A 23 -13.69 -7.56 9.78
C TYR A 23 -12.37 -7.92 10.45
N ARG A 24 -11.34 -8.12 9.63
CA ARG A 24 -9.96 -8.27 10.10
C ARG A 24 -9.28 -6.91 10.15
N ILE A 25 -8.88 -6.48 11.34
CA ILE A 25 -8.02 -5.31 11.52
C ILE A 25 -6.56 -5.77 11.57
N VAL A 26 -5.69 -5.11 10.81
CA VAL A 26 -4.26 -5.42 10.74
C VAL A 26 -3.41 -4.18 11.06
N PRO A 27 -2.19 -4.35 11.61
CA PRO A 27 -1.24 -3.26 11.77
C PRO A 27 -0.83 -2.70 10.41
N ASN A 28 -0.77 -1.38 10.28
CA ASN A 28 -0.41 -0.75 9.01
C ASN A 28 1.03 -1.08 8.59
N GLU A 29 1.94 -1.32 9.53
CA GLU A 29 3.32 -1.78 9.31
C GLU A 29 3.38 -3.05 8.47
N CYS A 30 2.35 -3.89 8.50
CA CYS A 30 2.33 -5.15 7.77
C CYS A 30 1.61 -5.07 6.41
N VAL A 31 1.08 -3.89 6.04
CA VAL A 31 0.35 -3.69 4.77
C VAL A 31 1.33 -3.33 3.66
N TYR A 32 1.41 -4.17 2.63
CA TYR A 32 2.15 -3.89 1.40
C TYR A 32 1.32 -3.07 0.41
N GLY A 33 0.03 -3.37 0.30
CA GLY A 33 -0.84 -2.65 -0.62
C GLY A 33 -2.33 -2.77 -0.30
N VAL A 34 -3.11 -1.90 -0.92
CA VAL A 34 -4.57 -1.89 -0.86
C VAL A 34 -5.13 -1.80 -2.27
N VAL A 35 -6.26 -2.47 -2.52
CA VAL A 35 -7.03 -2.34 -3.76
C VAL A 35 -8.47 -1.99 -3.41
N GLU A 36 -8.94 -0.86 -3.92
CA GLU A 36 -10.36 -0.50 -3.89
C GLU A 36 -11.04 -1.10 -5.13
N VAL A 37 -12.13 -1.83 -4.94
CA VAL A 37 -12.86 -2.52 -6.01
C VAL A 37 -14.21 -1.83 -6.25
N LYS A 38 -14.49 -1.47 -7.50
CA LYS A 38 -15.78 -0.88 -7.90
C LYS A 38 -16.45 -1.71 -8.99
N THR A 39 -17.78 -1.81 -8.98
CA THR A 39 -18.51 -2.41 -10.10
C THR A 39 -18.34 -1.57 -11.37
N THR A 40 -18.50 -0.25 -11.26
CA THR A 40 -18.36 0.69 -12.38
C THR A 40 -17.69 1.97 -11.89
N LEU A 41 -16.79 2.56 -12.67
CA LEU A 41 -16.20 3.87 -12.40
C LEU A 41 -16.83 4.97 -13.25
N ASP A 42 -17.49 5.91 -12.57
CA ASP A 42 -17.81 7.24 -13.06
C ASP A 42 -16.95 8.26 -12.28
N ARG A 43 -17.16 9.57 -12.53
CA ARG A 43 -16.44 10.63 -11.83
C ARG A 43 -16.55 10.48 -10.31
N GLU A 44 -17.75 10.33 -9.76
CA GLU A 44 -17.96 10.33 -8.31
C GLU A 44 -17.28 9.13 -7.65
N LYS A 45 -17.50 7.93 -8.20
CA LYS A 45 -16.92 6.69 -7.67
C LYS A 45 -15.40 6.66 -7.80
N LEU A 46 -14.85 7.25 -8.86
CA LEU A 46 -13.40 7.43 -9.01
C LEU A 46 -12.84 8.32 -7.91
N LEU A 47 -13.43 9.49 -7.67
CA LEU A 47 -12.93 10.41 -6.64
C LEU A 47 -13.04 9.81 -5.23
N ASP A 48 -14.13 9.09 -4.94
CA ASP A 48 -14.27 8.30 -3.70
C ASP A 48 -13.16 7.25 -3.57
N ALA A 49 -12.93 6.45 -4.61
CA ALA A 49 -11.90 5.41 -4.61
C ALA A 49 -10.50 6.00 -4.38
N CYS A 50 -10.17 7.10 -5.07
CA CYS A 50 -8.92 7.83 -4.88
C CYS A 50 -8.76 8.31 -3.44
N GLU A 51 -9.81 8.83 -2.82
CA GLU A 51 -9.78 9.31 -1.45
C GLU A 51 -9.63 8.18 -0.43
N LYS A 52 -10.26 7.03 -0.64
CA LYS A 52 -10.08 5.83 0.19
C LYS A 52 -8.65 5.30 0.12
N VAL A 53 -8.11 5.15 -1.10
CA VAL A 53 -6.72 4.77 -1.31
C VAL A 53 -5.78 5.76 -0.62
N ARG A 54 -6.00 7.06 -0.80
CA ARG A 54 -5.21 8.11 -0.15
C ARG A 54 -5.21 7.97 1.37
N LYS A 55 -6.38 7.78 1.99
CA LYS A 55 -6.50 7.61 3.44
C LYS A 55 -5.71 6.40 3.94
N ALA A 56 -5.71 5.29 3.20
CA ALA A 56 -4.90 4.12 3.53
C ALA A 56 -3.40 4.39 3.38
N LYS A 57 -2.95 5.00 2.28
CA LYS A 57 -1.53 5.35 2.06
C LYS A 57 -1.00 6.36 3.09
N LYS A 58 -1.86 7.22 3.65
CA LYS A 58 -1.50 8.20 4.69
C LYS A 58 -1.28 7.62 6.09
N LEU A 59 -1.64 6.36 6.33
CA LEU A 59 -1.38 5.76 7.63
C LEU A 59 0.14 5.65 7.84
N ALA A 60 0.61 6.18 8.97
CA ALA A 60 2.02 6.12 9.33
C ALA A 60 2.42 4.66 9.64
N LYS A 61 3.66 4.30 9.32
CA LYS A 61 4.30 3.04 9.71
C LYS A 61 5.44 3.38 10.67
N THR A 62 5.20 3.22 11.97
CA THR A 62 6.10 3.71 13.02
C THR A 62 6.46 2.64 14.06
N ALA A 63 5.69 1.56 14.14
CA ALA A 63 5.85 0.51 15.14
C ALA A 63 6.80 -0.60 14.66
N TYR A 64 8.08 -0.29 14.48
CA TYR A 64 9.11 -1.26 14.10
C TYR A 64 10.17 -1.44 15.18
N TYR A 65 10.70 -2.65 15.31
CA TYR A 65 11.91 -2.85 16.11
C TYR A 65 13.11 -2.15 15.44
N PRO A 66 13.97 -1.45 16.21
CA PRO A 66 15.24 -0.97 15.69
C PRO A 66 16.07 -2.15 15.15
N THR A 67 16.64 -2.01 13.96
CA THR A 67 17.48 -3.05 13.33
C THR A 67 18.91 -2.51 13.17
N PRO A 68 19.79 -2.66 14.18
CA PRO A 68 21.16 -2.15 14.11
C PRO A 68 21.97 -2.85 13.01
N GLY A 69 22.82 -2.12 12.30
CA GLY A 69 23.82 -2.69 11.38
C GLY A 69 23.36 -3.02 9.96
N PHE A 70 22.05 -3.13 9.68
CA PHE A 70 21.53 -3.31 8.32
C PHE A 70 20.32 -2.41 8.08
N GLN A 71 20.47 -1.44 7.17
CA GLN A 71 19.44 -0.47 6.82
C GLN A 71 19.03 -0.70 5.37
N ARG A 72 18.07 -1.60 5.15
CA ARG A 72 17.44 -1.74 3.83
C ARG A 72 16.56 -0.52 3.60
N THR A 73 16.60 0.03 2.40
CA THR A 73 15.74 1.15 1.99
C THR A 73 15.04 0.83 0.68
N ARG A 74 13.95 1.55 0.41
CA ARG A 74 13.24 1.51 -0.86
C ARG A 74 12.98 2.93 -1.34
N THR A 75 13.36 3.23 -2.57
CA THR A 75 12.99 4.48 -3.24
C THR A 75 11.68 4.28 -3.98
N ALA A 76 10.72 5.15 -3.74
CA ALA A 76 9.44 5.23 -4.43
C ALA A 76 8.88 6.64 -4.25
N TYR A 77 7.99 7.10 -5.13
CA TYR A 77 7.34 8.42 -4.96
C TYR A 77 8.29 9.63 -4.89
N GLY A 78 9.52 9.49 -5.40
CA GLY A 78 10.58 10.50 -5.24
C GLY A 78 11.17 10.61 -3.84
N ARG A 79 10.95 9.61 -2.96
CA ARG A 79 11.44 9.57 -1.58
C ARG A 79 12.06 8.23 -1.24
N THR A 80 12.92 8.21 -0.22
CA THR A 80 13.53 6.98 0.30
C THR A 80 12.88 6.60 1.63
N TYR A 81 12.37 5.38 1.71
CA TYR A 81 11.70 4.84 2.88
C TYR A 81 12.54 3.74 3.53
N PRO A 82 12.55 3.63 4.87
CA PRO A 82 13.16 2.51 5.60
C PRO A 82 12.23 1.28 5.68
N TYR A 83 11.25 1.19 4.78
CA TYR A 83 10.26 0.13 4.66
C TYR A 83 9.65 0.15 3.25
N THR A 84 8.82 -0.84 2.89
CA THR A 84 8.00 -0.75 1.68
C THR A 84 6.81 0.19 1.91
N PRO A 85 6.70 1.34 1.22
CA PRO A 85 5.54 2.20 1.38
C PRO A 85 4.30 1.50 0.81
N THR A 86 3.12 1.79 1.38
CA THR A 86 1.86 1.17 0.95
C THR A 86 1.57 1.52 -0.51
N VAL A 87 1.37 0.51 -1.35
CA VAL A 87 0.88 0.65 -2.73
C VAL A 87 -0.65 0.74 -2.71
N GLY A 88 -1.24 1.59 -3.52
CA GLY A 88 -2.69 1.78 -3.59
C GLY A 88 -3.21 1.70 -5.01
N MET A 89 -4.10 0.75 -5.29
CA MET A 89 -4.63 0.52 -6.63
C MET A 89 -6.15 0.64 -6.63
N ILE A 90 -6.73 0.89 -7.79
CA ILE A 90 -8.17 0.85 -8.02
C ILE A 90 -8.44 -0.18 -9.10
N PHE A 91 -9.41 -1.07 -8.86
CA PHE A 91 -9.87 -2.05 -9.83
C PHE A 91 -11.37 -1.86 -10.07
N ALA A 92 -11.80 -1.97 -11.32
CA ALA A 92 -13.20 -1.92 -11.67
C ALA A 92 -13.57 -2.91 -12.78
N PHE A 93 -14.84 -3.35 -12.77
CA PHE A 93 -15.37 -4.21 -13.83
C PHE A 93 -15.82 -3.44 -15.06
N ASP A 94 -16.12 -2.15 -14.90
CA ASP A 94 -16.54 -1.27 -16.00
C ASP A 94 -16.24 0.20 -15.66
N SER A 95 -16.35 1.09 -16.63
CA SER A 95 -16.21 2.54 -16.43
C SER A 95 -16.94 3.37 -17.49
N ILE A 96 -17.01 4.68 -17.28
CA ILE A 96 -17.17 5.63 -18.38
C ILE A 96 -15.98 5.54 -19.36
N ASP A 97 -16.00 6.32 -20.44
CA ASP A 97 -14.88 6.42 -21.39
C ASP A 97 -13.52 6.62 -20.68
N LEU A 98 -12.48 5.92 -21.15
CA LEU A 98 -11.17 5.91 -20.50
C LEU A 98 -10.46 7.26 -20.58
N VAL A 99 -10.63 8.01 -21.66
CA VAL A 99 -10.02 9.35 -21.76
C VAL A 99 -10.64 10.26 -20.71
N THR A 100 -11.98 10.29 -20.66
CA THR A 100 -12.75 11.09 -19.70
C THR A 100 -12.45 10.72 -18.25
N LEU A 101 -12.38 9.42 -17.93
CA LEU A 101 -12.02 8.93 -16.61
C LEU A 101 -10.58 9.35 -16.23
N GLY A 102 -9.64 9.28 -17.18
CA GLY A 102 -8.27 9.72 -17.01
C GLY A 102 -8.14 11.22 -16.72
N GLU A 103 -8.95 12.06 -17.38
CA GLU A 103 -9.01 13.51 -17.10
C GLU A 103 -9.47 13.81 -15.68
N HIS A 104 -10.51 13.11 -15.20
CA HIS A 104 -10.96 13.24 -13.81
C HIS A 104 -9.87 12.80 -12.82
N PHE A 105 -9.16 11.71 -13.12
CA PHE A 105 -8.11 11.20 -12.25
C PHE A 105 -6.91 12.15 -12.17
N ILE A 106 -6.40 12.64 -13.31
CA ILE A 106 -5.31 13.60 -13.33
C ILE A 106 -5.73 14.92 -12.68
N GLY A 107 -6.97 15.36 -12.90
CA GLY A 107 -7.55 16.51 -12.20
C GLY A 107 -7.44 16.36 -10.68
N TRP A 108 -7.78 15.20 -10.13
CA TRP A 108 -7.66 14.92 -8.70
C TRP A 108 -6.20 14.85 -8.22
N CYS A 109 -5.28 14.35 -9.04
CA CYS A 109 -3.86 14.20 -8.69
C CYS A 109 -3.09 15.53 -8.57
N LYS A 110 -3.54 16.61 -9.24
CA LYS A 110 -2.81 17.90 -9.32
C LYS A 110 -2.44 18.50 -7.96
N GLU A 111 -3.29 18.35 -6.97
CA GLU A 111 -3.13 18.98 -5.64
C GLU A 111 -2.50 18.05 -4.60
N ARG A 112 -1.99 16.88 -5.02
CA ARG A 112 -1.58 15.81 -4.11
C ARG A 112 -0.17 15.35 -4.41
N GLU A 113 0.61 15.14 -3.36
CA GLU A 113 1.95 14.54 -3.46
C GLU A 113 1.89 13.13 -4.08
N PRO A 114 2.93 12.69 -4.83
CA PRO A 114 2.95 11.37 -5.46
C PRO A 114 2.63 10.20 -4.51
N GLU A 115 3.17 10.22 -3.29
CA GLU A 115 2.94 9.18 -2.28
C GLU A 115 1.46 9.03 -1.84
N HIS A 116 0.63 10.02 -2.14
CA HIS A 116 -0.79 10.06 -1.79
C HIS A 116 -1.71 9.70 -2.97
N ARG A 117 -1.16 9.52 -4.17
CA ARG A 117 -1.91 9.17 -5.38
C ARG A 117 -2.05 7.66 -5.51
N PRO A 118 -3.13 7.14 -6.11
CA PRO A 118 -3.16 5.76 -6.58
C PRO A 118 -2.02 5.46 -7.56
N ASP A 119 -1.46 4.26 -7.44
CA ASP A 119 -0.35 3.74 -8.23
C ASP A 119 -0.80 3.25 -9.61
N SER A 120 -2.05 2.77 -9.71
CA SER A 120 -2.66 2.40 -10.97
C SER A 120 -4.17 2.25 -10.84
N ILE A 121 -4.86 2.33 -11.97
CA ILE A 121 -6.30 2.06 -12.10
C ILE A 121 -6.46 1.01 -13.20
N TRP A 122 -7.28 -0.01 -12.95
CA TRP A 122 -7.51 -1.13 -13.86
C TRP A 122 -9.01 -1.29 -14.11
N VAL A 123 -9.42 -1.30 -15.37
CA VAL A 123 -10.81 -1.50 -15.77
C VAL A 123 -10.90 -2.73 -16.66
N LEU A 124 -11.54 -3.78 -16.16
CA LEU A 124 -11.68 -5.07 -16.84
C LEU A 124 -12.30 -4.88 -18.24
N GLY A 125 -11.71 -5.53 -19.26
CA GLY A 125 -12.17 -5.46 -20.65
C GLY A 125 -12.11 -4.08 -21.31
N LYS A 126 -11.57 -3.05 -20.64
CA LYS A 126 -11.45 -1.69 -21.20
C LYS A 126 -10.01 -1.22 -21.28
N GLY A 127 -9.26 -1.33 -20.19
CA GLY A 127 -7.90 -0.80 -20.14
C GLY A 127 -7.44 -0.41 -18.75
N TYR A 128 -6.29 0.25 -18.67
CA TYR A 128 -5.66 0.58 -17.40
C TYR A 128 -4.80 1.84 -17.49
N TYR A 129 -4.45 2.38 -16.33
CA TYR A 129 -3.65 3.58 -16.19
C TYR A 129 -2.42 3.27 -15.37
N VAL A 130 -1.27 3.63 -15.92
CA VAL A 130 0.04 3.51 -15.27
C VAL A 130 0.83 4.80 -15.42
N TRP A 131 1.74 5.03 -14.47
CA TRP A 131 2.61 6.19 -14.51
C TRP A 131 3.73 5.98 -15.54
N THR A 132 4.19 7.07 -16.13
CA THR A 132 5.29 7.08 -17.08
C THR A 132 6.20 8.26 -16.82
N ASN A 133 7.47 8.12 -17.17
CA ASN A 133 8.38 9.26 -17.27
C ASN A 133 8.18 9.93 -18.65
N PRO A 134 7.66 11.17 -18.72
CA PRO A 134 7.39 11.83 -20.00
C PRO A 134 8.63 12.06 -20.88
N ALA A 135 9.82 12.12 -20.27
CA ALA A 135 11.07 12.35 -20.99
C ALA A 135 11.61 11.08 -21.66
N THR A 136 11.35 9.91 -21.08
CA THR A 136 11.91 8.62 -21.56
C THR A 136 10.85 7.66 -22.11
N GLY A 137 9.58 7.88 -21.79
CA GLY A 137 8.47 6.98 -22.08
C GLY A 137 8.44 5.72 -21.20
N PHE A 138 9.39 5.54 -20.28
CA PHE A 138 9.41 4.35 -19.42
C PHE A 138 8.22 4.32 -18.48
N VAL A 139 7.59 3.16 -18.37
CA VAL A 139 6.50 2.91 -17.42
C VAL A 139 7.09 2.74 -16.02
N ASN A 140 6.54 3.49 -15.07
CA ASN A 140 6.89 3.43 -13.67
C ASN A 140 5.76 2.79 -12.87
N PRO A 141 6.05 1.86 -11.96
CA PRO A 141 5.03 1.22 -11.14
C PRO A 141 4.43 2.19 -10.11
N THR A 142 5.15 3.25 -9.73
CA THR A 142 4.72 4.28 -8.78
C THR A 142 4.80 5.68 -9.42
N PRO A 143 3.90 6.62 -9.08
CA PRO A 143 4.03 8.01 -9.48
C PRO A 143 5.27 8.64 -8.88
N GLU A 144 6.03 9.39 -9.65
CA GLU A 144 7.14 10.23 -9.18
C GLU A 144 6.86 11.72 -9.46
N PRO A 145 7.58 12.65 -8.80
CA PRO A 145 7.54 14.06 -9.18
C PRO A 145 7.78 14.23 -10.69
N GLY A 146 6.89 14.94 -11.38
CA GLY A 146 6.98 15.13 -12.84
C GLY A 146 6.56 13.94 -13.70
N SER A 147 6.09 12.82 -13.12
CA SER A 147 5.54 11.71 -13.89
C SER A 147 4.29 12.11 -14.66
N GLY A 148 4.18 11.62 -15.89
CA GLY A 148 2.95 11.58 -16.65
C GLY A 148 2.19 10.29 -16.37
N MET A 149 1.01 10.17 -16.96
CA MET A 149 0.21 8.96 -16.91
C MET A 149 -0.23 8.62 -18.32
N ILE A 150 -0.28 7.32 -18.61
CA ILE A 150 -0.79 6.80 -19.87
C ILE A 150 -1.99 5.89 -19.59
N ALA A 151 -3.03 6.05 -20.40
CA ALA A 151 -4.09 5.07 -20.52
C ALA A 151 -3.65 4.05 -21.57
N MET A 152 -3.80 2.76 -21.25
CA MET A 152 -3.53 1.65 -22.15
C MET A 152 -4.79 0.84 -22.35
N GLU A 153 -5.11 0.55 -23.60
CA GLU A 153 -6.11 -0.45 -23.95
C GLU A 153 -5.44 -1.84 -23.93
N PRO A 154 -6.21 -2.92 -23.66
CA PRO A 154 -5.72 -4.28 -23.83
C PRO A 154 -5.23 -4.53 -25.25
N TRP A 155 -4.27 -5.42 -25.41
CA TRP A 155 -3.76 -5.77 -26.72
C TRP A 155 -4.73 -6.71 -27.43
N HIS A 156 -5.36 -6.23 -28.51
CA HIS A 156 -6.36 -7.00 -29.28
C HIS A 156 -7.47 -7.56 -28.36
N ASP A 157 -7.71 -8.87 -28.39
CA ASP A 157 -8.77 -9.57 -27.64
C ASP A 157 -8.32 -10.00 -26.23
N GLU A 158 -7.16 -9.53 -25.74
CA GLU A 158 -6.68 -9.81 -24.38
C GLU A 158 -7.41 -8.96 -23.32
N ASP A 159 -7.22 -9.31 -22.06
CA ASP A 159 -7.74 -8.57 -20.91
C ASP A 159 -6.60 -7.92 -20.11
N VAL A 160 -6.94 -7.02 -19.20
CA VAL A 160 -6.02 -6.28 -18.33
C VAL A 160 -5.39 -7.14 -17.23
N LEU A 161 -5.80 -8.40 -17.09
CA LEU A 161 -5.38 -9.27 -15.99
C LEU A 161 -3.89 -9.63 -16.05
N LEU A 162 -3.36 -9.94 -17.24
CA LEU A 162 -1.93 -10.21 -17.39
C LEU A 162 -1.07 -8.98 -17.03
N PRO A 163 -1.29 -7.78 -17.61
CA PRO A 163 -0.52 -6.60 -17.21
C PRO A 163 -0.73 -6.24 -15.74
N LEU A 164 -1.92 -6.47 -15.16
CA LEU A 164 -2.16 -6.30 -13.73
C LEU A 164 -1.26 -7.23 -12.90
N VAL A 165 -1.19 -8.53 -13.21
CA VAL A 165 -0.34 -9.48 -12.48
C VAL A 165 1.14 -9.10 -12.57
N LEU A 166 1.59 -8.66 -13.75
CA LEU A 166 2.96 -8.16 -13.93
C LEU A 166 3.23 -6.90 -13.10
N HIS A 167 2.28 -5.97 -13.06
CA HIS A 167 2.36 -4.78 -12.23
C HIS A 167 2.39 -5.10 -10.73
N LEU A 168 1.56 -6.05 -10.27
CA LEU A 168 1.61 -6.56 -8.89
C LEU A 168 2.99 -7.16 -8.57
N ASN A 169 3.57 -7.91 -9.50
CA ASN A 169 4.90 -8.47 -9.33
C ASN A 169 5.97 -7.38 -9.19
N GLN A 170 5.94 -6.33 -10.02
CA GLN A 170 6.84 -5.18 -9.91
C GLN A 170 6.80 -4.53 -8.53
N HIS A 171 5.62 -4.45 -7.92
CA HIS A 171 5.45 -3.86 -6.59
C HIS A 171 5.90 -4.77 -5.46
N PHE A 172 5.56 -6.06 -5.54
CA PHE A 172 5.56 -6.95 -4.39
C PHE A 172 6.61 -8.06 -4.41
N ALA A 173 7.25 -8.35 -5.54
CA ALA A 173 8.25 -9.43 -5.63
C ALA A 173 9.44 -9.22 -4.68
N THR A 174 9.78 -7.96 -4.39
CA THR A 174 10.88 -7.60 -3.49
C THR A 174 10.40 -6.86 -2.24
N ALA A 175 9.08 -6.81 -2.01
CA ALA A 175 8.52 -6.11 -0.87
C ALA A 175 8.97 -6.73 0.46
N TRP A 176 9.13 -5.86 1.44
CA TRP A 176 9.65 -6.20 2.76
C TRP A 176 9.25 -5.12 3.78
N MET A 177 9.20 -5.52 5.05
CA MET A 177 9.00 -4.64 6.20
C MET A 177 10.00 -4.98 7.30
N PRO A 178 10.44 -4.01 8.13
CA PRO A 178 11.09 -4.33 9.38
C PRO A 178 10.17 -5.13 10.33
N PRO A 179 10.73 -5.85 11.32
CA PRO A 179 9.92 -6.58 12.29
C PRO A 179 8.95 -5.66 13.03
N LEU A 180 7.66 -6.00 13.02
CA LEU A 180 6.60 -5.28 13.73
C LEU A 180 6.87 -5.30 15.24
N ARG A 181 6.87 -4.13 15.86
CA ARG A 181 6.86 -3.98 17.32
C ARG A 181 5.42 -3.82 17.82
N LEU A 182 4.74 -4.95 17.99
CA LEU A 182 3.31 -4.99 18.35
C LEU A 182 2.99 -4.26 19.67
N PHE A 183 3.96 -4.19 20.61
CA PHE A 183 3.79 -3.46 21.87
C PHE A 183 3.42 -1.99 21.68
N ASP A 184 3.85 -1.35 20.60
CA ASP A 184 3.55 0.07 20.37
C ASP A 184 2.04 0.29 20.08
N TYR A 185 1.33 -0.76 19.64
CA TYR A 185 -0.13 -0.75 19.47
C TYR A 185 -0.90 -0.91 20.79
N ALA A 186 -0.28 -1.45 21.84
CA ALA A 186 -0.93 -1.60 23.15
C ALA A 186 -1.05 -0.25 23.90
N GLY A 187 -0.32 0.77 23.47
CA GLY A 187 -0.32 2.09 24.11
C GLY A 187 0.07 2.00 25.59
N GLN A 188 -0.67 2.71 26.45
CA GLN A 188 -0.47 2.65 27.91
C GLN A 188 -1.36 1.61 28.61
N HIS A 189 -1.86 0.60 27.88
CA HIS A 189 -2.71 -0.41 28.49
C HIS A 189 -1.92 -1.21 29.54
N PRO A 190 -2.41 -1.32 30.79
CA PRO A 190 -1.75 -2.14 31.79
C PRO A 190 -1.77 -3.61 31.34
N LEU A 191 -0.60 -4.22 31.20
CA LEU A 191 -0.46 -5.62 30.81
C LEU A 191 -0.56 -6.58 32.00
N GLY A 192 -0.37 -6.06 33.21
CA GLY A 192 -0.44 -6.82 34.45
C GLY A 192 0.07 -6.02 35.64
N VAL A 193 -0.01 -6.64 36.82
CA VAL A 193 0.57 -6.12 38.06
C VAL A 193 1.67 -7.08 38.49
N SER A 194 2.86 -6.55 38.79
CA SER A 194 3.98 -7.35 39.27
C SER A 194 3.61 -8.06 40.57
N LYS A 195 3.59 -9.39 40.55
CA LYS A 195 3.25 -10.20 41.73
C LYS A 195 4.49 -10.68 42.49
N HIS A 196 5.55 -11.05 41.77
CA HIS A 196 6.79 -11.58 42.33
C HIS A 196 7.91 -11.48 41.29
N LEU A 197 9.16 -11.28 41.71
CA LEU A 197 10.36 -11.26 40.87
C LEU A 197 11.34 -12.31 41.40
N TRP A 198 11.64 -13.32 40.59
CA TRP A 198 12.72 -14.26 40.89
C TRP A 198 14.03 -13.70 40.33
N THR A 199 15.11 -13.76 41.11
CA THR A 199 16.46 -13.37 40.67
C THR A 199 17.37 -14.59 40.65
N GLU A 200 17.94 -14.91 39.49
CA GLU A 200 19.11 -15.78 39.43
C GLU A 200 20.35 -14.95 39.76
N LEU A 201 21.10 -15.39 40.78
CA LEU A 201 22.43 -14.85 41.03
C LEU A 201 23.37 -15.37 39.92
N PRO A 202 24.20 -14.51 39.31
CA PRO A 202 25.18 -14.98 38.34
C PRO A 202 26.07 -16.04 38.99
N ALA A 203 26.39 -17.10 38.24
CA ALA A 203 27.31 -18.14 38.70
C ALA A 203 28.64 -17.48 39.12
N PRO A 204 29.24 -17.89 40.25
CA PRO A 204 30.56 -17.38 40.63
C PRO A 204 31.56 -17.69 39.50
N PRO A 205 32.51 -16.78 39.21
CA PRO A 205 33.54 -17.05 38.22
C PRO A 205 34.31 -18.32 38.60
N THR A 206 34.45 -19.24 37.65
CA THR A 206 35.34 -20.41 37.78
C THR A 206 36.79 -19.91 37.89
N GLU A 207 37.45 -20.23 39.00
CA GLU A 207 38.90 -20.04 39.23
C GLU A 207 39.76 -20.90 38.29
#